data_AF-A0A7Y2GHR5-F1
#
_entry.id   AF-A0A7Y2GHR5-F1
#
_cell.length_a   1.000
_cell.length_b   1.000
_cell.length_c   1.000
_cell.angle_alpha   90.00
_cell.angle_beta   90.00
_cell.angle_gamma   90.00
#
_symmetry.space_group_name_H-M   'P 1'
#
loop_
_entity.id
_entity.type
_entity.pdbx_description
1 polymer ?
#
loop_
_entity_poly.entity_id
_entity_poly.type
_entity_poly.pdbx_seq_one_letter_code
_entity_poly.pdbx_strand_id
1 'polypeptide(L)'
;MSKIRTEISIESSESFVVRRKRYSIRSWCDCCDRIAIFVLPTEAGFLAGLDVDTIVSLVCAGDLHVFKTVKRGTYVCLASLCLLNQTSNYPEDAGGHEYTKLSPGMEESGFLLEDLKKL
;
A
#
# COMPACT_ATOMS: atom_id res chain seq x y z
N MET A 1 -29.15 50.18 -38.65
CA MET A 1 -28.47 50.00 -37.35
C MET A 1 -28.32 48.50 -37.12
N SER A 2 -27.10 47.99 -37.21
CA SER A 2 -26.83 46.54 -37.14
C SER A 2 -26.63 46.12 -35.68
N LYS A 3 -27.46 45.21 -35.17
CA LYS A 3 -27.33 44.66 -33.81
C LYS A 3 -26.09 43.76 -33.74
N ILE A 4 -25.14 44.11 -32.87
CA ILE A 4 -23.98 43.27 -32.57
C ILE A 4 -24.42 42.25 -31.50
N ARG A 5 -24.21 40.96 -31.77
CA ARG A 5 -24.51 39.87 -30.84
C ARG A 5 -23.19 39.30 -30.33
N THR A 6 -22.99 39.35 -29.02
CA THR A 6 -21.82 38.77 -28.36
C THR A 6 -22.18 37.37 -27.90
N GLU A 7 -21.45 36.37 -28.37
CA GLU A 7 -21.54 34.99 -27.88
C GLU A 7 -20.36 34.72 -26.94
N ILE A 8 -20.66 34.17 -25.78
CA ILE A 8 -19.67 33.78 -24.77
C ILE A 8 -19.81 32.28 -24.60
N SER A 9 -18.76 31.53 -24.96
CA SER A 9 -18.65 30.10 -24.65
C SER A 9 -17.94 29.93 -23.32
N ILE A 10 -18.57 29.17 -22.42
CA ILE A 10 -18.00 28.79 -21.12
C ILE A 10 -17.70 27.30 -21.18
N GLU A 11 -16.42 26.94 -21.09
CA GLU A 11 -15.98 25.55 -20.96
C GLU A 11 -15.91 25.20 -19.47
N SER A 12 -16.76 24.26 -19.04
CA SER A 12 -16.85 23.82 -17.64
C SER A 12 -16.25 22.42 -17.52
N SER A 13 -15.12 22.31 -16.82
CA SER A 13 -14.57 21.00 -16.44
C SER A 13 -15.14 20.58 -15.09
N GLU A 14 -16.01 19.57 -15.08
CA GLU A 14 -16.53 18.98 -13.84
C GLU A 14 -15.66 17.79 -13.40
N SER A 15 -15.03 17.91 -12.23
CA SER A 15 -14.29 16.80 -11.60
C SER A 15 -15.13 16.16 -10.51
N PHE A 16 -15.60 14.93 -10.74
CA PHE A 16 -16.32 14.13 -9.74
C PHE A 16 -15.35 13.24 -8.95
N VAL A 17 -15.24 13.47 -7.63
CA VAL A 17 -14.48 12.59 -6.73
C VAL A 17 -15.44 11.60 -6.06
N VAL A 18 -15.59 10.41 -6.64
CA VAL A 18 -16.37 9.32 -6.04
C VAL A 18 -15.58 8.68 -4.90
N ARG A 19 -15.87 9.06 -3.65
CA ARG A 19 -15.39 8.33 -2.47
C ARG A 19 -16.25 7.09 -2.23
N ARG A 20 -15.87 5.95 -2.81
CA ARG A 20 -16.36 4.64 -2.37
C ARG A 20 -16.07 4.49 -0.87
N LYS A 21 -16.94 3.83 -0.09
CA LYS A 21 -16.66 3.43 1.30
C LYS A 21 -15.36 2.61 1.33
N ARG A 22 -14.22 3.29 1.52
CA ARG A 22 -12.90 2.67 1.58
C ARG A 22 -12.81 1.96 2.91
N TYR A 23 -12.66 0.64 2.88
CA TYR A 23 -12.31 -0.14 4.07
C TYR A 23 -10.81 0.01 4.30
N SER A 24 -10.34 1.24 4.40
CA SER A 24 -8.99 1.51 4.86
C SER A 24 -9.01 1.69 6.37
N ILE A 25 -7.97 1.19 7.03
CA ILE A 25 -7.76 1.37 8.46
C ILE A 25 -6.40 2.02 8.69
N ARG A 26 -6.24 2.72 9.80
CA ARG A 26 -4.94 3.16 10.28
C ARG A 26 -4.54 2.26 11.43
N SER A 27 -3.36 1.67 11.32
CA SER A 27 -2.80 0.81 12.36
C SER A 27 -1.28 0.94 12.35
N TRP A 28 -0.64 0.42 13.38
CA TRP A 28 0.81 0.25 13.40
C TRP A 28 1.23 -0.81 12.38
N CYS A 29 2.33 -0.56 11.66
CA CYS A 29 2.95 -1.53 10.76
C CYS A 29 4.33 -1.88 11.29
N ASP A 30 4.54 -3.13 11.72
CA ASP A 30 5.79 -3.57 12.34
C ASP A 30 6.98 -3.45 11.40
N CYS A 31 6.78 -3.65 10.10
CA CYS A 31 7.87 -3.55 9.11
C CYS A 31 8.18 -2.10 8.70
N CYS A 32 7.23 -1.17 8.82
CA CYS A 32 7.47 0.25 8.51
C CYS A 32 7.80 1.08 9.75
N ASP A 33 7.70 0.50 10.95
CA ASP A 33 7.90 1.14 12.25
C ASP A 33 7.13 2.47 12.42
N ARG A 34 5.90 2.51 11.91
CA ARG A 34 5.04 3.71 11.96
C ARG A 34 3.56 3.39 11.81
N ILE A 35 2.72 4.37 12.15
CA ILE A 35 1.29 4.32 11.80
C ILE A 35 1.17 4.40 10.28
N ALA A 36 0.59 3.37 9.67
CA ALA A 36 0.39 3.26 8.24
C ALA A 36 -1.10 3.10 7.90
N ILE A 37 -1.43 3.40 6.64
CA ILE A 37 -2.74 3.11 6.07
C ILE A 37 -2.71 1.69 5.52
N PHE A 38 -3.70 0.91 5.90
CA PHE A 38 -3.91 -0.45 5.45
C PHE A 38 -5.20 -0.53 4.64
N VAL A 39 -5.19 -1.22 3.51
CA VAL A 39 -6.32 -1.38 2.58
C VAL A 39 -6.63 -2.86 2.34
N LEU A 40 -7.83 -3.19 1.89
CA LEU A 40 -8.14 -4.59 1.51
C LEU A 40 -7.32 -5.01 0.28
N PRO A 41 -7.02 -6.32 0.10
CA PRO A 41 -6.32 -6.82 -1.08
C PRO A 41 -6.97 -6.41 -2.41
N THR A 42 -8.30 -6.37 -2.45
CA THR A 42 -9.07 -5.91 -3.62
C THR A 42 -8.83 -4.44 -3.93
N GLU A 43 -8.71 -3.60 -2.91
CA GLU A 43 -8.41 -2.18 -3.06
C GLU A 43 -6.92 -1.96 -3.38
N ALA A 44 -6.02 -2.74 -2.80
CA ALA A 44 -4.60 -2.73 -3.17
C ALA A 44 -4.40 -3.07 -4.65
N GLY A 45 -5.10 -4.09 -5.17
CA GLY A 45 -5.05 -4.45 -6.59
C GLY A 45 -5.51 -3.29 -7.48
N PHE A 46 -6.64 -2.67 -7.14
CA PHE A 46 -7.12 -1.48 -7.85
C PHE A 46 -6.12 -0.32 -7.82
N LEU A 47 -5.46 -0.07 -6.68
CA LEU A 47 -4.49 1.01 -6.54
C LEU A 47 -3.17 0.75 -7.27
N ALA A 48 -2.76 -0.52 -7.38
CA ALA A 48 -1.54 -0.94 -8.06
C ALA A 48 -1.77 -1.27 -9.55
N GLY A 49 -3.02 -1.32 -10.02
CA GLY A 49 -3.33 -1.83 -11.36
C GLY A 49 -3.08 -3.34 -11.51
N LEU A 50 -3.10 -4.08 -10.41
CA LEU A 50 -2.86 -5.53 -10.36
C LEU A 50 -4.16 -6.27 -10.05
N ASP A 51 -4.25 -7.51 -10.50
CA ASP A 51 -5.32 -8.39 -10.06
C ASP A 51 -5.15 -8.80 -8.59
N VAL A 52 -6.24 -9.28 -7.99
CA VAL A 52 -6.27 -9.60 -6.56
C VAL A 52 -5.44 -10.85 -6.25
N ASP A 53 -5.37 -11.82 -7.15
CA ASP A 53 -4.56 -13.03 -6.97
C ASP A 53 -3.06 -12.70 -6.97
N THR A 54 -2.62 -11.74 -7.78
CA THR A 54 -1.26 -11.20 -7.74
C THR A 54 -0.97 -10.53 -6.41
N ILE A 55 -1.89 -9.71 -5.89
CA ILE A 55 -1.73 -9.11 -4.55
C ILE A 55 -1.63 -10.18 -3.46
N VAL A 56 -2.48 -11.21 -3.51
CA VAL A 56 -2.43 -12.33 -2.55
C VAL A 56 -1.10 -13.09 -2.67
N SER A 57 -0.61 -13.29 -3.89
CA SER A 57 0.68 -13.94 -4.13
C SER A 57 1.85 -13.14 -3.54
N LEU A 58 1.87 -11.82 -3.73
CA LEU A 58 2.87 -10.91 -3.14
C LEU A 58 2.80 -10.90 -1.60
N VAL A 59 1.59 -10.98 -1.04
CA VAL A 59 1.40 -11.14 0.41
C VAL A 59 1.98 -12.47 0.90
N CYS A 60 1.71 -13.57 0.20
CA CYS A 60 2.21 -14.90 0.56
C CYS A 60 3.73 -15.01 0.40
N ALA A 61 4.31 -14.30 -0.57
CA ALA A 61 5.75 -14.19 -0.77
C ALA A 61 6.44 -13.31 0.29
N GLY A 62 5.69 -12.50 1.03
CA GLY A 62 6.23 -11.58 2.04
C GLY A 62 6.67 -10.22 1.48
N ASP A 63 6.38 -9.94 0.21
CA ASP A 63 6.73 -8.67 -0.46
C ASP A 63 5.83 -7.51 -0.02
N LEU A 64 4.70 -7.81 0.61
CA LEU A 64 3.74 -6.84 1.12
C LEU A 64 3.55 -6.99 2.63
N HIS A 65 3.60 -5.87 3.36
CA HIS A 65 3.32 -5.88 4.79
C HIS A 65 1.82 -6.06 5.01
N VAL A 66 1.45 -6.96 5.91
CA VAL A 66 0.06 -7.30 6.19
C VAL A 66 -0.34 -7.05 7.62
N PHE A 67 -1.61 -6.71 7.80
CA PHE A 67 -2.24 -6.60 9.10
C PHE A 67 -3.50 -7.45 9.10
N LYS A 68 -3.56 -8.44 10.00
CA LYS A 68 -4.71 -9.34 10.12
C LYS A 68 -5.61 -8.87 11.26
N THR A 69 -6.89 -8.68 10.95
CA THR A 69 -7.91 -8.40 11.96
C THR A 69 -8.73 -9.66 12.21
N VAL A 70 -9.10 -9.88 13.48
CA VAL A 70 -9.94 -11.03 13.87
C VAL A 70 -11.31 -11.00 13.19
N LYS A 71 -11.84 -9.81 12.86
CA LYS A 71 -13.20 -9.62 12.36
C LYS A 71 -13.33 -9.40 10.85
N ARG A 72 -12.30 -8.85 10.19
CA ARG A 72 -12.42 -8.34 8.80
C ARG A 72 -11.35 -8.87 7.85
N GLY A 73 -10.53 -9.82 8.30
CA GLY A 73 -9.52 -10.47 7.48
C GLY A 73 -8.24 -9.66 7.36
N THR A 74 -7.53 -9.90 6.26
CA THR A 74 -6.19 -9.37 5.97
C THR A 74 -6.28 -8.02 5.27
N TYR A 75 -5.43 -7.10 5.68
CA TYR A 75 -5.20 -5.83 5.03
C TYR A 75 -3.73 -5.70 4.59
N VAL A 76 -3.51 -4.92 3.55
CA VAL A 76 -2.21 -4.66 2.92
C VAL A 76 -1.78 -3.23 3.25
N CYS A 77 -0.53 -3.06 3.69
CA CYS A 77 0.05 -1.75 3.94
C CYS A 77 0.22 -0.98 2.63
N LEU A 78 -0.30 0.25 2.59
CA LEU A 78 -0.18 1.11 1.42
C LEU A 78 1.27 1.53 1.16
N ALA A 79 2.09 1.67 2.21
CA ALA A 79 3.49 2.05 2.06
C ALA A 79 4.32 0.97 1.34
N SER A 80 4.16 -0.31 1.71
CA SER A 80 4.84 -1.41 0.99
C SER A 80 4.33 -1.52 -0.45
N LEU A 81 3.02 -1.32 -0.66
CA LEU A 81 2.43 -1.32 -2.01
C LEU A 81 3.02 -0.21 -2.90
N CYS A 82 3.19 1.00 -2.36
CA CYS A 82 3.79 2.11 -3.09
C CYS A 82 5.26 1.86 -3.46
N LEU A 83 6.01 1.09 -2.67
CA LEU A 83 7.40 0.75 -2.99
C LEU A 83 7.48 -0.22 -4.17
N LEU A 84 6.59 -1.21 -4.24
CA LEU A 84 6.51 -2.14 -5.39
C LEU A 84 6.13 -1.45 -6.70
N ASN A 85 5.24 -0.45 -6.65
CA ASN A 85 4.82 0.25 -7.86
C ASN A 85 5.89 1.23 -8.41
N GLN A 86 6.93 1.52 -7.63
CA GLN A 86 8.05 2.36 -8.07
C GLN A 86 9.09 1.54 -8.85
N THR A 87 9.18 0.23 -8.65
CA THR A 87 10.15 -0.62 -9.37
C THR A 87 9.73 -0.96 -10.80
N SER A 88 8.45 -0.80 -11.15
CA SER A 88 7.92 -1.09 -12.50
C SER A 88 7.95 0.09 -13.48
N ASN A 89 8.28 1.30 -13.02
CA ASN A 89 8.23 2.54 -13.83
C ASN A 89 9.60 3.11 -14.23
N TYR A 90 10.69 2.37 -14.03
CA TYR A 90 12.02 2.80 -14.51
C TYR A 90 12.31 2.20 -15.90
N PRO A 91 12.64 3.02 -16.92
CA PRO A 91 13.20 2.51 -18.17
C PRO A 91 14.51 1.77 -17.88
N GLU A 92 14.73 0.65 -18.56
CA GLU A 92 15.76 -0.37 -18.32
C GLU A 92 17.23 0.11 -18.53
N ASP A 93 17.48 1.42 -18.53
CA ASP A 93 18.69 2.01 -19.12
C ASP A 93 19.65 2.67 -18.10
N ALA A 94 19.52 2.40 -16.80
CA ALA A 94 20.42 2.96 -15.80
C ALA A 94 20.89 1.93 -14.78
N GLY A 95 22.08 1.39 -15.04
CA GLY A 95 23.11 0.97 -14.06
C GLY A 95 22.63 0.30 -12.78
N GLY A 96 22.92 -1.00 -12.67
CA GLY A 96 22.66 -1.83 -11.50
C GLY A 96 23.01 -1.15 -10.18
N HIS A 97 21.96 -0.77 -9.45
CA HIS A 97 22.03 -0.59 -8.01
C HIS A 97 21.61 -1.90 -7.36
N GLU A 98 22.61 -2.62 -6.87
CA GLU A 98 22.48 -3.75 -5.97
C GLU A 98 21.79 -3.24 -4.69
N TYR A 99 20.47 -3.37 -4.62
CA TYR A 99 19.75 -3.22 -3.37
C TYR A 99 20.10 -4.43 -2.51
N THR A 100 21.12 -4.27 -1.67
CA THR A 100 21.43 -5.20 -0.60
C THR A 100 20.14 -5.42 0.20
N LYS A 101 19.63 -6.65 0.15
CA LYS A 101 18.62 -7.16 1.09
C LYS A 101 19.10 -6.82 2.50
N LEU A 102 18.56 -5.76 3.10
CA LEU A 102 18.59 -5.58 4.54
C LEU A 102 17.57 -6.56 5.11
N SER A 103 18.02 -7.79 5.28
CA SER A 103 17.45 -8.73 6.24
C SER A 103 17.37 -8.01 7.59
N PRO A 104 16.21 -7.93 8.25
CA PRO A 104 16.20 -7.59 9.67
C PRO A 104 16.94 -8.71 10.38
N GLY A 105 18.03 -8.36 11.06
CA GLY A 105 18.84 -9.28 11.84
C GLY A 105 17.96 -10.06 12.81
N MET A 106 18.09 -11.38 12.74
CA MET A 106 17.96 -12.22 13.91
C MET A 106 18.99 -11.74 14.93
N GLU A 107 18.60 -10.83 15.81
CA GLU A 107 19.30 -10.67 17.07
C GLU A 107 18.83 -11.79 17.99
N GLU A 108 19.70 -12.78 18.13
CA GLU A 108 19.70 -13.78 19.17
C GLU A 108 19.56 -13.10 20.54
N SER A 109 18.32 -13.04 21.05
CA SER A 109 18.05 -12.72 22.44
C SER A 109 17.67 -14.02 23.14
N GLY A 110 18.69 -14.68 23.68
CA GLY A 110 18.51 -15.61 24.78
C GLY A 110 17.86 -14.87 25.95
N PHE A 111 16.59 -15.14 26.18
CA PHE A 111 15.92 -14.82 27.43
C PHE A 111 15.40 -16.12 28.04
N LEU A 112 15.88 -16.38 29.24
CA LEU A 112 15.76 -17.61 30.00
C LEU A 112 14.32 -18.06 30.19
N LEU A 113 14.08 -19.32 29.86
CA LEU A 113 12.84 -20.05 30.07
C LEU A 113 12.79 -20.60 31.51
N GLU A 114 12.86 -19.71 32.51
CA GLU A 114 12.88 -20.11 33.94
C GLU A 114 11.76 -19.53 34.83
N ASP A 115 10.77 -18.80 34.30
CA ASP A 115 9.67 -18.23 35.12
C ASP A 115 8.29 -18.87 34.89
N LEU A 116 8.25 -20.17 34.57
CA LEU A 116 7.02 -20.98 34.58
C LEU A 116 6.94 -21.95 35.78
N LYS A 117 7.44 -21.51 36.95
CA LYS A 117 7.11 -22.12 38.25
C LYS A 117 7.09 -21.07 39.36
N LYS A 118 5.99 -20.31 39.45
CA LYS A 118 5.35 -19.80 40.67
C LYS A 118 4.44 -18.63 40.31
N LEU A 119 3.16 -18.93 40.07
CA LEU A 119 1.98 -18.25 40.61
C LEU A 119 0.73 -18.86 39.98
#